data_AF-A0A3R6WPJ8-F1
#
_entry.id   AF-A0A3R6WPJ8-F1
#
_cell.length_a   1.000
_cell.length_b   1.000
_cell.length_c   1.000
_cell.angle_alpha   90.00
_cell.angle_beta   90.00
_cell.angle_gamma   90.00
#
_symmetry.space_group_name_H-M   'P 1'
#
loop_
_entity.id
_entity.type
_entity.pdbx_description
1 polymer ?
#
loop_
_entity_poly.entity_id
_entity_poly.type
_entity_poly.pdbx_seq_one_letter_code
_entity_poly.pdbx_strand_id
1 'polypeptide(L)'
;VMDNTMYQFGGYAELPVGSKYYGDGYRLTHHADGTASWAKLNASSIAVPWPSSRAACTLTFDPHRKRAILYGGYETMRNDIVYGDMWELNLCDDKQQKNDEGPPLNATVCGSCGAQGKWKKCARCNAMAYCSQACQKRHWPVHKTSCRRKSS
;
A
#
# COMPACT_ATOMS: atom_id res chain seq x y z
N VAL A 1 -11.45 8.36 -7.23
CA VAL A 1 -12.79 8.16 -6.67
C VAL A 1 -13.26 6.78 -7.11
N MET A 2 -13.81 5.98 -6.20
CA MET A 2 -14.18 4.56 -6.40
C MET A 2 -15.53 4.46 -7.14
N ASP A 3 -15.64 5.13 -8.28
CA ASP A 3 -16.92 5.70 -8.75
C ASP A 3 -18.03 4.74 -9.17
N ASN A 4 -17.85 3.42 -9.04
CA ASN A 4 -18.98 2.51 -9.21
C ASN A 4 -18.73 1.09 -8.68
N THR A 5 -17.78 0.94 -7.75
CA THR A 5 -17.32 -0.39 -7.33
C THR A 5 -17.46 -0.61 -5.83
N MET A 6 -18.15 -1.68 -5.46
CA MET A 6 -18.26 -2.15 -4.08
C MET A 6 -17.45 -3.44 -3.90
N TYR A 7 -16.94 -3.64 -2.69
CA TYR A 7 -16.24 -4.86 -2.32
C TYR A 7 -16.93 -5.47 -1.11
N GLN A 8 -17.10 -6.79 -1.14
CA GLN A 8 -17.66 -7.58 -0.06
C GLN A 8 -16.71 -8.72 0.26
N PHE A 9 -16.60 -9.05 1.54
CA PHE A 9 -15.85 -10.20 2.00
C PHE A 9 -16.62 -10.95 3.08
N GLY A 10 -16.52 -12.28 3.04
CA GLY A 10 -17.00 -13.17 4.06
C GLY A 10 -18.51 -13.17 4.25
N GLY A 11 -18.95 -13.49 5.47
CA GLY A 11 -20.35 -13.59 5.83
C GLY A 11 -20.68 -14.91 6.55
N TYR A 12 -21.94 -15.01 6.95
CA TYR A 12 -22.48 -16.15 7.71
C TYR A 12 -23.82 -16.56 7.12
N ALA A 13 -24.04 -17.86 7.00
CA ALA A 13 -25.33 -18.44 6.69
C ALA A 13 -25.62 -19.60 7.66
N GLU A 14 -26.83 -19.58 8.23
CA GLU A 14 -27.35 -20.73 8.95
C GLU A 14 -27.94 -21.73 7.95
N LEU A 15 -27.49 -22.98 8.02
CA LEU A 15 -27.95 -24.08 7.19
C LEU A 15 -28.73 -25.08 8.05
N PRO A 16 -29.56 -25.95 7.43
CA PRO A 16 -30.27 -27.00 8.17
C PRO A 16 -29.35 -27.93 8.97
N VAL A 17 -28.08 -28.05 8.54
CA VAL A 17 -27.06 -28.88 9.19
C VAL A 17 -25.85 -28.01 9.56
N GLY A 18 -26.08 -27.02 10.43
CA GLY A 18 -25.04 -26.20 11.04
C GLY A 18 -24.79 -24.86 10.36
N SER A 19 -23.75 -24.18 10.81
CA SER A 19 -23.40 -22.83 10.34
C SER A 19 -22.30 -22.86 9.29
N LYS A 20 -22.41 -21.99 8.28
CA LYS A 20 -21.36 -21.79 7.26
C LYS A 20 -20.82 -20.37 7.33
N TYR A 21 -19.51 -20.27 7.36
CA TYR A 21 -18.78 -19.02 7.29
C TYR A 21 -18.09 -18.94 5.95
N TYR A 22 -18.20 -17.78 5.32
CA TYR A 22 -17.62 -17.54 4.01
C TYR A 22 -16.28 -16.84 4.18
N GLY A 23 -15.33 -17.19 3.32
CA GLY A 23 -14.02 -16.58 3.24
C GLY A 23 -13.71 -16.09 1.84
N ASP A 24 -14.68 -16.02 0.94
CA ASP A 24 -14.48 -15.43 -0.37
C ASP A 24 -14.82 -13.94 -0.38
N GLY A 25 -14.25 -13.25 -1.37
CA GLY A 25 -14.45 -11.85 -1.62
C GLY A 25 -14.96 -11.61 -3.02
N TYR A 26 -15.82 -10.60 -3.16
CA TYR A 26 -16.45 -10.23 -4.42
C TYR A 26 -16.30 -8.73 -4.67
N ARG A 27 -16.12 -8.40 -5.94
CA ARG A 27 -16.18 -7.04 -6.47
C ARG A 27 -17.47 -6.89 -7.28
N LEU A 28 -18.28 -5.92 -6.89
CA LEU A 28 -19.45 -5.47 -7.65
C LEU A 28 -19.08 -4.22 -8.42
N THR A 29 -19.39 -4.18 -9.70
CA THR A 29 -19.25 -2.99 -10.55
C THR A 29 -20.60 -2.61 -11.11
N HIS A 30 -21.07 -1.42 -10.76
CA HIS A 30 -22.23 -0.79 -11.37
C HIS A 30 -21.83 -0.20 -12.73
N HIS A 31 -22.75 -0.21 -13.69
CA HIS A 31 -22.55 0.32 -15.03
C HIS A 31 -23.48 1.52 -15.25
N ALA A 32 -23.13 2.37 -16.23
CA ALA A 32 -23.90 3.56 -16.54
C ALA A 32 -25.32 3.26 -17.08
N ASP A 33 -25.53 2.04 -17.61
CA ASP A 33 -26.83 1.54 -18.08
C ASP A 33 -27.74 1.03 -16.95
N GLY A 34 -27.30 1.14 -15.68
CA GLY A 34 -28.02 0.66 -14.51
C GLY A 34 -27.83 -0.83 -14.22
N THR A 35 -27.07 -1.56 -15.04
CA THR A 35 -26.73 -2.96 -14.76
C THR A 35 -25.59 -3.05 -13.75
N ALA A 36 -25.38 -4.25 -13.21
CA ALA A 36 -24.26 -4.52 -12.31
C ALA A 36 -23.62 -5.87 -12.65
N SER A 37 -22.30 -5.94 -12.57
CA SER A 37 -21.54 -7.18 -12.76
C SER A 37 -20.74 -7.55 -11.52
N TRP A 38 -20.58 -8.84 -11.29
CA TRP A 38 -19.86 -9.39 -10.15
C TRP A 38 -18.61 -10.14 -10.62
N ALA A 39 -17.50 -9.94 -9.92
CA ALA A 39 -16.28 -10.69 -10.14
C ALA A 39 -15.74 -11.20 -8.80
N LYS A 40 -15.39 -12.49 -8.73
CA LYS A 40 -14.72 -13.05 -7.56
C LYS A 40 -13.30 -12.49 -7.47
N LEU A 41 -12.89 -12.05 -6.28
CA LEU A 41 -11.52 -11.64 -6.02
C LEU A 41 -10.62 -12.88 -6.05
N ASN A 42 -9.50 -12.80 -6.77
CA ASN A 42 -8.57 -13.91 -6.92
C ASN A 42 -7.45 -13.84 -5.89
N ALA A 43 -7.33 -14.87 -5.05
CA ALA A 43 -6.26 -14.97 -4.05
C ALA A 43 -4.84 -14.99 -4.68
N SER A 44 -4.72 -15.40 -5.95
CA SER A 44 -3.44 -15.57 -6.64
C SER A 44 -2.73 -14.26 -7.03
N SER A 45 -3.40 -13.12 -6.94
CA SER A 45 -2.84 -11.80 -7.27
C SER A 45 -2.37 -11.01 -6.05
N ILE A 46 -2.41 -11.63 -4.85
CA ILE A 46 -2.23 -10.93 -3.58
C ILE A 46 -0.99 -11.49 -2.90
N ALA A 47 -0.01 -10.62 -2.65
CA ALA A 47 1.28 -10.97 -2.05
C ALA A 47 1.19 -11.43 -0.58
N VAL A 48 0.02 -11.32 0.03
CA VAL A 48 -0.27 -11.75 1.41
C VAL A 48 -1.27 -12.90 1.42
N PRO A 49 -1.22 -13.82 2.41
CA PRO A 49 -2.20 -14.89 2.55
C PRO A 49 -3.62 -14.32 2.57
N TRP A 50 -4.51 -14.97 1.82
CA TRP A 50 -5.92 -14.61 1.79
C TRP A 50 -6.56 -14.86 3.18
N PRO A 51 -7.44 -13.97 3.67
CA PRO A 51 -7.95 -14.06 5.03
C PRO A 51 -8.90 -15.27 5.18
N SER A 52 -8.83 -15.93 6.33
CA SER A 52 -9.70 -17.05 6.67
C SER A 52 -11.19 -16.67 6.65
N SER A 53 -12.05 -17.67 6.46
CA SER A 53 -13.51 -17.53 6.57
C SER A 53 -13.92 -16.86 7.87
N ARG A 54 -14.79 -15.87 7.79
CA ARG A 54 -15.28 -15.12 8.95
C ARG A 54 -16.51 -14.29 8.64
N ALA A 55 -17.27 -14.00 9.69
CA ALA A 55 -18.39 -13.09 9.70
C ALA A 55 -18.11 -11.92 10.66
N ALA A 56 -18.95 -10.88 10.59
CA ALA A 56 -18.85 -9.66 11.40
C ALA A 56 -17.47 -8.97 11.37
N CYS A 57 -16.66 -9.25 10.34
CA CYS A 57 -15.46 -8.51 10.05
C CYS A 57 -15.81 -7.12 9.48
N THR A 58 -14.95 -6.14 9.73
CA THR A 58 -15.12 -4.79 9.16
C THR A 58 -14.24 -4.65 7.92
N LEU A 59 -14.84 -4.30 6.79
CA LEU A 59 -14.13 -3.93 5.56
C LEU A 59 -14.24 -2.42 5.35
N THR A 60 -13.12 -1.72 5.36
CA THR A 60 -13.04 -0.27 5.16
C THR A 60 -12.08 0.08 4.02
N PHE A 61 -12.15 1.31 3.52
CA PHE A 61 -11.36 1.76 2.37
C PHE A 61 -10.51 2.97 2.71
N ASP A 62 -9.29 2.95 2.17
CA ASP A 62 -8.41 4.12 2.08
C ASP A 62 -8.45 4.61 0.62
N PRO A 63 -9.29 5.60 0.30
CA PRO A 63 -9.49 6.06 -1.08
C PRO A 63 -8.26 6.80 -1.63
N HIS A 64 -7.43 7.38 -0.76
CA HIS A 64 -6.22 8.09 -1.17
C HIS A 64 -5.14 7.10 -1.61
N ARG A 65 -4.95 6.03 -0.86
CA ARG A 65 -3.94 5.00 -1.17
C ARG A 65 -4.49 3.87 -2.04
N LYS A 66 -5.79 3.88 -2.37
CA LYS A 66 -6.49 2.85 -3.15
C LYS A 66 -6.33 1.46 -2.51
N ARG A 67 -6.72 1.32 -1.24
CA ARG A 67 -6.60 0.06 -0.50
C ARG A 67 -7.90 -0.26 0.23
N ALA A 68 -8.20 -1.54 0.37
CA ALA A 68 -9.23 -2.03 1.26
C ALA A 68 -8.58 -2.73 2.46
N ILE A 69 -9.08 -2.46 3.65
CA ILE A 69 -8.56 -2.99 4.91
C ILE A 69 -9.68 -3.81 5.55
N LEU A 70 -9.40 -5.08 5.81
CA LEU A 70 -10.25 -5.99 6.55
C LEU A 70 -9.71 -6.13 7.98
N TYR A 71 -10.57 -5.99 8.98
CA TYR A 71 -10.21 -6.18 10.37
C TYR A 71 -11.16 -7.12 11.10
N GLY A 72 -10.57 -8.05 11.84
CA GLY A 72 -11.21 -8.92 12.80
C GLY A 72 -12.30 -9.82 12.22
N GLY A 73 -13.33 -10.10 13.02
CA GLY A 73 -14.43 -11.03 12.71
C GLY A 73 -14.32 -12.35 13.49
N TYR A 74 -15.26 -13.27 13.26
CA TYR A 74 -15.28 -14.59 13.91
C TYR A 74 -15.74 -15.69 12.95
N GLU A 75 -15.32 -16.93 13.21
CA GLU A 75 -15.69 -18.12 12.42
C GLU A 75 -16.53 -19.14 13.18
N THR A 76 -16.45 -19.20 14.50
CA THR A 76 -17.40 -20.03 15.26
C THR A 76 -17.48 -19.54 16.69
N MET A 77 -18.71 -19.38 17.16
CA MET A 77 -19.00 -19.08 18.56
C MET A 77 -18.81 -20.30 19.47
N ARG A 78 -18.72 -21.52 18.91
CA ARG A 78 -18.58 -22.75 19.72
C ARG A 78 -17.14 -23.03 20.15
N ASN A 79 -16.15 -22.60 19.35
CA ASN A 79 -14.72 -22.79 19.63
C ASN A 79 -13.98 -21.46 19.80
N ASP A 80 -14.70 -20.35 20.00
CA ASP A 80 -14.16 -19.01 20.19
C ASP A 80 -13.09 -18.59 19.16
N ILE A 81 -13.30 -18.94 17.89
CA ILE A 81 -12.40 -18.49 16.82
C ILE A 81 -12.75 -17.04 16.50
N VAL A 82 -12.11 -16.14 17.23
CA VAL A 82 -12.19 -14.69 17.08
C VAL A 82 -10.86 -14.20 16.52
N TYR A 83 -10.97 -13.35 15.50
CA TYR A 83 -9.83 -12.78 14.83
C TYR A 83 -9.63 -11.33 15.24
N GLY A 84 -8.38 -10.96 15.55
CA GLY A 84 -7.93 -9.59 15.81
C GLY A 84 -6.85 -9.12 14.83
N ASP A 85 -6.77 -9.76 13.66
CA ASP A 85 -5.79 -9.49 12.63
C ASP A 85 -6.27 -8.43 11.62
N MET A 86 -5.31 -7.88 10.87
CA MET A 86 -5.53 -6.96 9.76
C MET A 86 -5.11 -7.61 8.46
N TRP A 87 -5.93 -7.47 7.44
CA TRP A 87 -5.61 -7.86 6.07
C TRP A 87 -5.84 -6.69 5.11
N GLU A 88 -4.99 -6.57 4.10
CA GLU A 88 -5.01 -5.45 3.16
C GLU A 88 -5.08 -5.94 1.71
N LEU A 89 -5.97 -5.33 0.92
CA LEU A 89 -6.05 -5.48 -0.52
C LEU A 89 -5.62 -4.18 -1.20
N ASN A 90 -4.61 -4.27 -2.06
CA ASN A 90 -4.28 -3.19 -2.98
C ASN A 90 -5.31 -3.16 -4.12
N LEU A 91 -5.96 -2.00 -4.32
CA LEU A 91 -6.98 -1.79 -5.35
C LEU A 91 -6.40 -1.13 -6.60
N CYS A 92 -5.09 -0.84 -6.63
CA CYS A 92 -4.41 -0.46 -7.85
C CYS A 92 -4.13 -1.72 -8.70
N ASP A 93 -4.37 -1.63 -10.00
CA ASP A 93 -3.94 -2.70 -10.91
C ASP A 93 -2.42 -2.86 -10.80
N ASP A 94 -1.93 -4.10 -10.69
CA ASP A 94 -0.48 -4.45 -10.67
C ASP A 94 0.32 -3.78 -11.79
N LYS A 95 -0.35 -3.41 -12.88
CA LYS A 95 0.26 -2.69 -14.01
C LYS A 95 0.69 -1.26 -13.67
N GLN A 96 0.24 -0.68 -12.57
CA GLN A 96 0.67 0.64 -12.07
C GLN A 96 1.75 0.56 -10.97
N GLN A 97 2.01 -0.62 -10.39
CA GLN A 97 3.04 -0.77 -9.34
C GLN A 97 4.49 -0.69 -9.83
N LYS A 98 4.74 -0.59 -11.15
CA LYS A 98 6.09 -0.28 -11.67
C LYS A 98 6.49 1.20 -11.58
N ASN A 99 5.60 2.10 -11.17
CA ASN A 99 5.89 3.53 -11.10
C ASN A 99 5.91 4.11 -9.68
N ASP A 100 5.61 3.30 -8.66
CA ASP A 100 5.61 3.70 -7.24
C ASP A 100 6.54 2.80 -6.39
N GLU A 101 7.60 2.25 -6.98
CA GLU A 101 8.78 1.96 -6.17
C GLU A 101 9.22 3.31 -5.57
N GLY A 102 9.00 3.48 -4.26
CA GLY A 102 9.59 4.57 -3.50
C GLY A 102 11.05 4.77 -3.90
N PRO A 103 11.59 6.00 -3.77
CA PRO A 103 12.84 6.40 -4.41
C PRO A 103 13.87 5.29 -4.23
N PRO A 104 14.54 4.86 -5.32
CA PRO A 104 15.43 3.71 -5.27
C PRO A 104 16.32 3.86 -4.05
N LEU A 105 16.51 2.79 -3.26
CA LEU A 105 17.17 2.80 -1.94
C LEU A 105 18.61 3.41 -1.92
N ASN A 106 19.08 3.93 -3.04
CA ASN A 106 20.33 4.67 -3.24
C ASN A 106 20.16 6.07 -3.88
N ALA A 107 18.95 6.63 -3.96
CA ALA A 107 18.71 7.99 -4.43
C ALA A 107 19.19 8.99 -3.37
N THR A 108 20.22 9.76 -3.71
CA THR A 108 20.67 10.84 -2.83
C THR A 108 19.81 12.08 -3.07
N VAL A 109 19.49 12.82 -2.02
CA VAL A 109 18.73 14.08 -2.12
C VAL A 109 19.70 15.23 -2.40
N CYS A 110 19.32 16.15 -3.30
CA CYS A 110 20.09 17.36 -3.54
C CYS A 110 19.99 18.31 -2.33
N GLY A 111 21.13 18.63 -1.71
CA GLY A 111 21.17 19.51 -0.52
C GLY A 111 20.79 20.97 -0.77
N SER A 112 20.46 21.37 -2.00
CA SER A 112 20.00 22.73 -2.32
C SER A 112 18.55 22.81 -2.78
N CYS A 113 18.06 21.85 -3.56
CA CYS A 113 16.72 21.93 -4.17
C CYS A 113 15.81 20.75 -3.82
N GLY A 114 16.30 19.75 -3.07
CA GLY A 114 15.48 18.60 -2.66
C GLY A 114 15.21 17.55 -3.74
N ALA A 115 15.66 17.77 -4.98
CA ALA A 115 15.51 16.78 -6.05
C ALA A 115 16.17 15.45 -5.69
N GLN A 116 15.48 14.34 -5.96
CA GLN A 116 15.96 12.98 -5.71
C GLN A 116 16.63 12.41 -6.97
N GLY A 117 17.75 11.71 -6.80
CA GLY A 117 18.44 11.07 -7.92
C GLY A 117 19.84 10.57 -7.57
N LYS A 118 20.57 10.09 -8.59
CA LYS A 118 21.98 9.70 -8.46
C LYS A 118 22.86 10.93 -8.65
N TRP A 119 23.10 11.64 -7.55
CA TRP A 119 23.85 12.91 -7.56
C TRP A 119 25.32 12.74 -7.18
N LYS A 120 26.17 13.63 -7.71
CA LYS A 120 27.58 13.68 -7.28
C LYS A 120 27.65 14.21 -5.84
N LYS A 121 28.32 13.44 -4.98
CA LYS A 121 28.59 13.83 -3.59
C LYS A 121 29.68 14.89 -3.54
N CYS A 122 29.67 15.71 -2.48
CA CYS A 122 30.71 16.70 -2.25
C CYS A 122 32.08 16.02 -2.18
N ALA A 123 33.01 16.42 -3.05
CA ALA A 123 34.33 15.81 -3.16
C ALA A 123 35.18 15.90 -1.87
N ARG A 124 34.86 16.83 -0.96
CA ARG A 124 35.60 17.02 0.30
C ARG A 124 35.08 16.15 1.43
N CYS A 125 33.77 16.17 1.69
CA CYS A 125 33.17 15.52 2.86
C CYS A 125 32.36 14.27 2.53
N ASN A 126 31.96 14.09 1.27
CA ASN A 126 31.13 12.98 0.82
C ASN A 126 29.82 12.80 1.65
N ALA A 127 29.36 13.88 2.31
CA ALA A 127 28.22 13.90 3.25
C ALA A 127 26.94 14.53 2.64
N MET A 128 27.08 15.39 1.64
CA MET A 128 25.97 16.02 0.91
C MET A 128 26.12 15.77 -0.59
N ALA A 129 25.04 15.71 -1.35
CA ALA A 129 25.08 15.60 -2.82
C ALA A 129 24.27 16.68 -3.52
N TYR A 130 24.58 16.92 -4.79
CA TYR A 130 23.98 17.99 -5.58
C TYR A 130 23.66 17.53 -7.00
N CYS A 131 22.48 17.90 -7.50
CA CYS A 131 22.09 17.60 -8.87
C CYS A 131 22.90 18.38 -9.91
N SER A 132 23.48 19.51 -9.53
CA SER A 132 24.33 20.33 -10.40
C SER A 132 25.34 21.15 -9.59
N GLN A 133 26.38 21.63 -10.27
CA GLN A 133 27.36 22.56 -9.68
C GLN A 133 26.69 23.88 -9.24
N ALA A 134 25.61 24.30 -9.92
CA ALA A 134 24.83 25.47 -9.52
C ALA A 134 24.16 25.26 -8.15
N CYS A 135 23.57 24.09 -7.90
CA CYS A 135 23.00 23.73 -6.60
C CYS A 135 24.08 23.67 -5.50
N GLN A 136 25.26 23.14 -5.81
CA GLN A 136 26.37 23.14 -4.87
C GLN A 136 26.80 24.58 -4.49
N LYS A 137 26.98 25.46 -5.48
CA LYS A 137 27.35 26.87 -5.24
C LYS A 137 26.28 27.61 -4.43
N ARG A 138 25.00 27.36 -4.70
CA ARG A 138 23.87 27.95 -3.97
C ARG A 138 23.85 27.55 -2.49
N HIS A 139 24.09 26.27 -2.19
CA HIS A 139 24.10 25.77 -0.82
C HIS A 139 25.45 25.97 -0.09
N TRP A 140 26.52 26.33 -0.82
CA TRP A 140 27.87 26.49 -0.26
C TRP A 140 27.97 27.41 0.96
N PRO A 141 27.29 28.57 1.04
CA PRO A 141 27.38 29.45 2.20
C PRO A 141 27.01 28.78 3.52
N VAL A 142 26.05 27.84 3.50
CA VAL A 142 25.62 27.07 4.66
C VAL A 142 26.50 25.83 4.83
N HIS A 143 26.67 25.05 3.77
CA HIS A 143 27.40 23.78 3.82
C HIS A 143 28.87 23.92 4.25
N LYS A 144 29.54 25.02 3.89
CA LYS A 144 30.96 25.23 4.20
C LYS A 144 31.27 25.18 5.69
N THR A 145 30.31 25.53 6.55
CA THR A 145 30.48 25.55 8.01
C THR A 145 30.56 24.14 8.61
N SER A 146 29.94 23.15 7.96
CA SER A 146 29.88 21.75 8.40
C SER A 146 30.67 20.77 7.51
N CYS A 147 31.32 21.26 6.45
CA CYS A 147 32.05 20.43 5.48
C CYS A 147 33.42 19.97 6.02
N ARG A 148 33.47 18.77 6.61
CA ARG A 148 34.70 18.14 7.15
C ARG A 148 35.14 16.93 6.30
N ARG A 149 36.45 16.72 6.14
CA ARG A 149 36.97 15.53 5.43
C ARG A 149 36.59 14.27 6.22
N LYS A 150 36.19 13.19 5.52
CA LYS A 150 36.03 11.87 6.17
C LYS A 150 37.41 11.40 6.62
N SER A 151 37.53 11.00 7.88
CA SER A 151 38.66 10.17 8.33
C SER A 151 38.56 8.84 7.59
N SER A 152 39.64 8.44 6.93
CA SER A 152 39.78 7.14 6.27
C SER A 152 39.80 6.01 7.29
#